data_AF-A0AA39FKY0-F1
#
_entry.id   AF-A0AA39FKY0-F1
#
_cell.length_a   1.000
_cell.length_b   1.000
_cell.length_c   1.000
_cell.angle_alpha   90.00
_cell.angle_beta   90.00
_cell.angle_gamma   90.00
#
_symmetry.space_group_name_H-M   'P 1'
#
loop_
_entity.id
_entity.type
_entity.pdbx_description
1 polymer ?
#
loop_
_entity_poly.entity_id
_entity_poly.type
_entity_poly.pdbx_seq_one_letter_code
_entity_poly.pdbx_strand_id
1 'polypeptide(L)'
;MGNRQWDPMSTVYKCSYPYLQPHLQKIKKKHGHLGGQVILIEITKDGRDVGLALAGHKDRMRMGVYICGINPKGAAHKAGIIQEGDEILEAQNVIVLQQPPVFLNDY
;
A
#
# COMPACT_ATOMS: atom_id res chain seq x y z
N MET A 1 -29.91 8.36 -5.17
CA MET A 1 -29.03 7.18 -5.35
C MET A 1 -27.71 7.70 -5.89
N GLY A 2 -26.73 7.92 -5.01
CA GLY A 2 -25.50 8.65 -5.34
C GLY A 2 -24.53 7.78 -6.11
N ASN A 3 -24.37 8.03 -7.41
CA ASN A 3 -23.29 7.48 -8.22
C ASN A 3 -21.97 8.05 -7.68
N ARG A 4 -21.26 7.26 -6.86
CA ARG A 4 -19.87 7.53 -6.49
C ARG A 4 -19.01 7.22 -7.71
N GLN A 5 -18.96 8.17 -8.63
CA GLN A 5 -18.05 8.16 -9.74
C GLN A 5 -16.64 8.18 -9.18
N TRP A 6 -15.85 7.15 -9.49
CA TRP A 6 -14.45 7.04 -9.12
C TRP A 6 -13.70 8.20 -9.78
N ASP A 7 -13.24 9.17 -8.97
CA ASP A 7 -12.39 10.25 -9.46
C ASP A 7 -10.97 9.70 -9.63
N PRO A 8 -10.42 9.67 -10.86
CA PRO A 8 -9.07 9.16 -11.13
C PRO A 8 -7.97 9.89 -10.37
N MET A 9 -8.23 11.11 -9.88
CA MET A 9 -7.29 11.90 -9.08
C MET A 9 -7.51 11.77 -7.56
N SER A 10 -8.58 11.12 -7.12
CA SER A 10 -8.88 10.98 -5.70
C SER A 10 -8.19 9.75 -5.11
N THR A 11 -7.23 9.99 -4.23
CA THR A 11 -6.59 8.90 -3.47
C THR A 11 -7.54 8.40 -2.39
N VAL A 12 -7.90 7.12 -2.43
CA VAL A 12 -8.77 6.48 -1.44
C VAL A 12 -7.93 5.91 -0.31
N TYR A 13 -8.27 6.26 0.93
CA TYR A 13 -7.52 5.81 2.12
C TYR A 13 -8.33 4.81 2.93
N LYS A 14 -7.76 3.63 3.21
CA LYS A 14 -8.33 2.62 4.10
C LYS A 14 -7.46 2.43 5.34
N CYS A 15 -8.10 2.46 6.51
CA CYS A 15 -7.46 2.19 7.79
C CYS A 15 -8.48 1.54 8.73
N SER A 16 -8.21 0.33 9.20
CA SER A 16 -9.05 -0.39 10.16
C SER A 16 -8.76 -0.02 11.62
N TYR A 17 -7.70 0.74 11.88
CA TYR A 17 -7.20 1.03 13.22
C TYR A 17 -7.46 2.49 13.62
N PRO A 18 -8.41 2.78 14.53
CA PRO A 18 -8.81 4.16 14.85
C PRO A 18 -7.69 4.98 15.51
N TYR A 19 -6.75 4.35 16.20
CA TYR A 19 -5.57 5.04 16.79
C TYR A 19 -4.54 5.49 15.76
N LEU A 20 -4.59 4.95 14.53
CA LEU A 20 -3.70 5.34 13.44
C LEU A 20 -4.26 6.47 12.56
N GLN A 21 -5.50 6.94 12.81
CA GLN A 21 -6.10 8.08 12.11
C GLN A 21 -5.22 9.34 12.02
N PRO A 22 -4.56 9.81 13.08
CA PRO A 22 -3.67 10.98 12.97
C PRO A 22 -2.47 10.73 12.05
N HIS A 23 -1.99 9.48 11.97
CA HIS A 23 -0.94 9.10 11.02
C HIS A 23 -1.49 9.10 9.59
N LEU A 24 -2.69 8.55 9.39
CA LEU A 24 -3.39 8.57 8.10
C LEU A 24 -3.58 10.00 7.56
N GLN A 25 -3.85 10.97 8.42
CA GLN A 25 -4.02 12.37 8.02
C GLN A 25 -2.70 13.01 7.53
N LYS A 26 -1.56 12.64 8.13
CA LYS A 26 -0.23 13.06 7.65
C LYS A 26 0.07 12.47 6.27
N ILE A 27 -0.23 11.18 6.08
CA ILE A 27 -0.04 10.48 4.80
C ILE A 27 -0.94 11.12 3.73
N LYS A 28 -2.22 11.38 4.05
CA LYS A 28 -3.14 12.09 3.15
C LYS A 28 -2.57 13.40 2.65
N LYS A 29 -1.94 14.17 3.53
CA LYS A 29 -1.33 15.46 3.17
C LYS A 29 -0.08 15.29 2.30
N LYS A 30 0.70 14.24 2.51
CA LYS A 30 1.97 13.97 1.80
C LYS A 30 1.78 13.26 0.46
N HIS A 31 0.85 12.30 0.41
CA HIS A 31 0.64 11.35 -0.69
C HIS A 31 -0.75 11.49 -1.36
N GLY A 32 -1.50 12.54 -1.03
CA GLY A 32 -2.82 12.82 -1.61
C GLY A 32 -2.86 12.90 -3.14
N HIS A 33 -1.70 13.15 -3.76
CA HIS A 33 -1.53 13.33 -5.19
C HIS A 33 -1.18 12.05 -5.97
N LEU A 34 -0.93 10.92 -5.29
CA LEU A 34 -0.48 9.68 -5.96
C LEU A 34 -1.59 9.01 -6.79
N GLY A 35 -2.86 9.24 -6.45
CA GLY A 35 -3.99 8.52 -7.03
C GLY A 35 -4.02 7.06 -6.55
N GLY A 36 -5.15 6.37 -6.70
CA GLY A 36 -5.29 4.96 -6.31
C GLY A 36 -5.69 4.75 -4.85
N GLN A 37 -5.39 3.57 -4.30
CA GLN A 37 -5.84 3.16 -2.96
C GLN A 37 -4.66 3.02 -2.00
N VAL A 38 -4.57 3.91 -1.01
CA VAL A 38 -3.61 3.82 0.09
C VAL A 38 -4.24 3.05 1.25
N ILE A 39 -3.58 2.00 1.69
CA ILE A 39 -3.98 1.19 2.84
C ILE A 39 -2.92 1.34 3.92
N LEU A 40 -3.39 1.68 5.12
CA LEU A 40 -2.57 1.71 6.32
C LEU A 40 -2.77 0.39 7.06
N ILE A 41 -1.69 -0.36 7.23
CA ILE A 41 -1.71 -1.64 7.92
C ILE A 41 -0.66 -1.69 9.02
N GLU A 42 -0.99 -2.42 10.08
CA GLU A 42 -0.04 -2.73 11.13
C GLU A 42 0.30 -4.21 11.05
N ILE A 43 1.60 -4.51 10.94
CA ILE A 43 2.07 -5.89 10.94
C ILE A 43 2.93 -6.07 12.18
N THR A 44 2.41 -6.80 13.15
CA THR A 44 3.17 -7.19 14.33
C THR A 44 4.13 -8.33 13.96
N LYS A 45 5.41 -8.16 14.28
CA LYS A 45 6.40 -9.22 14.10
C LYS A 45 6.15 -10.32 15.14
N ASP A 46 5.89 -11.53 14.67
CA ASP A 46 5.64 -12.72 15.52
C ASP A 46 6.96 -13.45 15.83
N GLY A 47 7.93 -12.73 16.40
CA GLY A 47 9.28 -13.24 16.68
C GLY A 47 10.15 -13.58 15.45
N ARG A 48 9.60 -13.40 14.24
CA ARG A 48 10.28 -13.53 12.93
C ARG A 48 10.20 -12.21 12.17
N ASP A 49 10.92 -12.14 11.05
CA ASP A 49 10.78 -11.03 10.11
C ASP A 49 9.35 -10.92 9.57
N VAL A 50 8.99 -9.73 9.11
CA VAL A 50 7.69 -9.43 8.48
C VAL A 50 7.41 -10.36 7.29
N GLY A 51 8.49 -10.81 6.62
CA GLY A 51 8.42 -11.74 5.49
C GLY A 51 8.10 -11.06 4.17
N LEU A 52 8.58 -9.83 3.97
CA LEU A 52 8.43 -9.07 2.73
C LEU A 52 9.75 -9.04 1.96
N ALA A 53 9.72 -9.42 0.69
CA ALA A 53 10.80 -9.18 -0.25
C ALA A 53 10.50 -7.89 -1.03
N LEU A 54 11.49 -7.01 -1.10
CA LEU A 54 11.35 -5.67 -1.68
C LEU A 54 12.18 -5.55 -2.96
N ALA A 55 11.60 -4.91 -3.97
CA ALA A 55 12.28 -4.51 -5.19
C ALA A 55 12.25 -2.98 -5.34
N GLY A 56 13.38 -2.41 -5.73
CA GLY A 56 13.44 -1.00 -6.12
C GLY A 56 12.88 -0.81 -7.52
N HIS A 57 12.33 0.37 -7.79
CA HIS A 57 11.93 0.75 -9.13
C HIS A 57 13.13 0.78 -10.09
N LYS A 58 12.94 0.32 -11.34
CA LYS A 58 13.98 0.33 -12.38
C LYS A 58 14.36 1.74 -12.82
N ASP A 59 13.38 2.65 -12.84
CA ASP A 59 13.60 4.07 -13.12
C ASP A 59 13.99 4.79 -11.83
N ARG A 60 15.21 5.35 -11.81
CA ARG A 60 15.76 6.09 -10.67
C ARG A 60 15.04 7.42 -10.40
N MET A 61 14.25 7.92 -11.35
CA MET A 61 13.46 9.14 -11.17
C MET A 61 12.17 8.88 -10.38
N ARG A 62 11.64 7.64 -10.42
CA ARG A 62 10.58 7.17 -9.52
C ARG A 62 11.21 6.35 -8.41
N MET A 63 11.54 7.01 -7.31
CA MET A 63 12.02 6.34 -6.09
C MET A 63 10.85 5.63 -5.39
N GLY A 64 10.51 4.43 -5.87
CA GLY A 64 9.47 3.58 -5.30
C GLY A 64 10.03 2.23 -4.85
N VAL A 65 9.45 1.66 -3.79
CA VAL A 65 9.77 0.33 -3.28
C VAL A 65 8.54 -0.54 -3.43
N TYR A 66 8.67 -1.66 -4.11
CA TYR A 66 7.57 -2.58 -4.41
C TYR A 66 7.78 -3.91 -3.72
N ILE A 67 6.67 -4.58 -3.43
CA ILE A 67 6.70 -5.93 -2.88
C ILE A 67 6.84 -6.91 -4.05
N CYS A 68 7.97 -7.60 -4.11
CA CYS A 68 8.25 -8.59 -5.14
C CYS A 68 8.05 -10.04 -4.68
N GLY A 69 7.79 -10.23 -3.38
CA GLY A 69 7.53 -11.54 -2.82
C GLY A 69 7.07 -11.46 -1.38
N ILE A 70 6.21 -12.41 -1.00
CA ILE A 70 5.72 -12.53 0.38
C ILE A 70 6.03 -13.95 0.89
N ASN A 71 6.73 -14.04 2.02
CA ASN A 71 7.02 -15.32 2.64
C ASN A 71 5.72 -15.96 3.16
N PRO A 72 5.32 -17.16 2.69
CA PRO A 72 4.09 -17.82 3.11
C PRO A 72 4.04 -18.13 4.62
N LYS A 73 5.19 -18.18 5.29
CA LYS A 73 5.30 -18.39 6.75
C LYS A 73 5.47 -17.08 7.54
N GLY A 74 5.46 -15.94 6.87
CA GLY A 74 5.69 -14.61 7.44
C GLY A 74 4.41 -13.93 7.94
N ALA A 75 4.57 -12.89 8.77
CA ALA A 75 3.45 -12.14 9.34
C ALA A 75 2.62 -11.42 8.26
N ALA A 76 3.27 -10.90 7.21
CA ALA A 76 2.60 -10.25 6.09
C ALA A 76 1.64 -11.20 5.34
N HIS A 77 2.05 -12.44 5.09
CA HIS A 77 1.20 -13.43 4.43
C HIS A 77 -0.01 -13.82 5.29
N LYS A 78 0.21 -14.01 6.61
CA LYS A 78 -0.87 -14.28 7.56
C LYS A 78 -1.89 -13.14 7.63
N ALA A 79 -1.45 -11.89 7.48
CA ALA A 79 -2.33 -10.74 7.46
C ALA A 79 -3.23 -10.72 6.20
N GLY A 80 -2.74 -11.23 5.06
CA GLY A 80 -3.53 -11.41 3.83
C GLY A 80 -4.00 -10.11 3.16
N ILE A 81 -3.57 -8.95 3.66
CA ILE A 81 -3.96 -7.64 3.13
C ILE A 81 -3.01 -7.18 2.01
N ILE A 82 -1.75 -7.61 2.08
CA ILE A 82 -0.67 -7.17 1.20
C ILE A 82 -0.46 -8.20 0.09
N GLN A 83 -0.16 -7.71 -1.10
CA GLN A 83 0.07 -8.53 -2.28
C GLN A 83 1.37 -8.15 -3.00
N GLU A 84 1.82 -8.99 -3.92
CA GLU A 84 2.94 -8.65 -4.80
C GLU A 84 2.52 -7.54 -5.78
N GLY A 85 3.43 -6.61 -6.07
CA GLY A 85 3.17 -5.42 -6.89
C GLY A 85 2.72 -4.18 -6.09
N ASP A 86 2.38 -4.37 -4.82
CA ASP A 86 2.06 -3.29 -3.88
C ASP A 86 3.27 -2.36 -3.64
N GLU A 87 3.04 -1.05 -3.66
CA GLU A 87 4.10 -0.05 -3.42
C GLU A 87 4.12 0.39 -1.95
N ILE A 88 5.28 0.29 -1.30
CA ILE A 88 5.48 0.72 0.08
C ILE A 88 5.82 2.21 0.10
N LEU A 89 4.95 3.01 0.72
CA LEU A 89 5.17 4.44 0.91
C LEU A 89 5.98 4.74 2.17
N GLU A 90 5.67 4.05 3.28
CA GLU A 90 6.37 4.20 4.56
C GLU A 90 6.41 2.87 5.34
N ALA A 91 7.51 2.61 6.06
CA ALA A 91 7.81 1.31 6.67
C ALA A 91 7.53 1.21 8.18
N GLN A 92 7.50 2.33 8.93
CA GLN A 92 7.34 2.29 10.39
C GLN A 92 5.95 1.79 10.85
N ASN A 93 4.92 1.88 10.00
CA ASN A 93 3.57 1.34 10.20
C ASN A 93 2.95 0.96 8.84
N VAL A 94 3.66 0.06 8.12
CA VAL A 94 3.46 -0.38 6.74
C VAL A 94 2.28 0.26 5.98
N ILE A 95 2.61 1.23 5.13
CA ILE A 95 1.66 1.92 4.27
C ILE A 95 1.87 1.46 2.85
N VAL A 96 0.80 0.94 2.26
CA VAL A 96 0.82 0.34 0.94
C VAL A 96 -0.08 1.12 0.02
N LEU A 97 0.43 1.50 -1.14
CA LEU A 97 -0.36 1.96 -2.26
C LEU A 97 -0.70 0.76 -3.14
N GLN A 98 -1.98 0.40 -3.14
CA GLN A 98 -2.57 -0.46 -4.15
C GLN A 98 -2.91 0.42 -5.36
N GLN A 99 -2.22 0.16 -6.47
CA GLN A 99 -2.65 0.71 -7.74
C GLN A 99 -4.01 0.09 -8.10
N PRO A 100 -4.93 0.83 -8.74
CA PRO A 100 -6.10 0.20 -9.33
C PRO A 100 -5.61 -0.95 -10.22
N PRO A 101 -6.35 -2.08 -10.31
CA PRO A 101 -5.98 -3.14 -11.22
C PRO A 101 -5.74 -2.49 -12.57
N VAL A 102 -4.48 -2.52 -13.02
CA VAL A 102 -4.16 -2.11 -14.38
C VAL A 102 -4.98 -3.08 -15.20
N PHE A 103 -6.09 -2.60 -15.79
CA PHE A 103 -6.75 -3.35 -16.84
C PHE A 103 -5.69 -3.41 -17.92
N LEU A 104 -4.93 -4.49 -17.89
CA LEU A 104 -3.96 -4.86 -18.90
C LEU A 104 -4.81 -5.30 -20.08
N ASN A 105 -5.30 -4.30 -20.82
CA ASN A 105 -5.99 -4.30 -22.11
C ASN A 105 -6.21 -2.80 -22.42
N ASP A 106 -5.55 -2.17 -23.38
CA ASP A 106 -5.06 -2.67 -24.66
C ASP A 106 -3.77 -1.93 -25.08
N TYR A 107 -3.00 -2.58 -25.96
CA TYR A 107 -1.82 -2.07 -26.65
C TYR A 107 -2.01 -0.71 -27.33
#